data_AF-A0A118JUC4-F1
#
_entry.id   AF-A0A118JUC4-F1
#
_cell.length_a   1.000
_cell.length_b   1.000
_cell.length_c   1.000
_cell.angle_alpha   90.00
_cell.angle_beta   90.00
_cell.angle_gamma   90.00
#
_symmetry.space_group_name_H-M   'P 1'
#
loop_
_entity.id
_entity.type
_entity.pdbx_description
1 polymer ?
#
loop_
_entity_poly.entity_id
_entity_poly.type
_entity_poly.pdbx_seq_one_letter_code
_entity_poly.pdbx_strand_id
1 'polypeptide(L)'
;MSIKLKQADELENILTKKFLRFLTMRAEAFQVLRRKPVQGYDVSFLITSYHCEEMQKQKLIDFILQFMEDIDKEMTELKLTMNMRGRLVATEFLKQFI
;
A
#
# COMPACT_ATOMS: atom_id res chain seq x y z
N MET A 1 -12.38 7.71 6.89
CA MET A 1 -12.32 7.55 5.42
C MET A 1 -11.82 6.15 5.09
N SER A 2 -12.44 5.43 4.15
CA SER A 2 -12.01 4.08 3.77
C SER A 2 -11.83 4.01 2.26
N ILE A 3 -10.76 3.36 1.81
CA ILE A 3 -10.34 3.39 0.39
C ILE A 3 -10.13 1.96 -0.09
N LYS A 4 -10.72 1.69 -1.26
CA LYS A 4 -10.50 0.48 -2.03
C LYS A 4 -9.59 0.86 -3.19
N LEU A 5 -8.45 0.20 -3.31
CA LEU A 5 -7.49 0.48 -4.38
C LEU A 5 -7.87 -0.30 -5.63
N LYS A 6 -7.59 0.27 -6.79
CA LYS A 6 -7.76 -0.42 -8.06
C LYS A 6 -6.75 -1.57 -8.13
N GLN A 7 -7.25 -2.76 -8.39
CA GLN A 7 -6.45 -3.98 -8.53
C GLN A 7 -6.85 -4.63 -9.85
N ALA A 8 -5.94 -4.66 -10.83
CA ALA A 8 -6.20 -5.14 -12.17
C ALA A 8 -6.14 -6.67 -12.29
N ASP A 9 -5.36 -7.34 -11.42
CA ASP A 9 -5.15 -8.78 -11.46
C ASP A 9 -4.87 -9.37 -10.06
N GLU A 10 -4.74 -10.69 -9.99
CA GLU A 10 -4.49 -11.43 -8.75
C GLU A 10 -3.12 -11.11 -8.12
N LEU A 11 -2.10 -10.81 -8.94
CA LEU A 11 -0.78 -10.44 -8.45
C LEU A 11 -0.86 -9.10 -7.71
N GLU A 12 -1.48 -8.09 -8.31
CA GLU A 12 -1.74 -6.80 -7.66
C GLU A 12 -2.58 -6.96 -6.40
N ASN A 13 -3.61 -7.81 -6.41
CA ASN A 13 -4.42 -8.09 -5.22
C ASN A 13 -3.57 -8.60 -4.04
N ILE A 14 -2.64 -9.53 -4.29
CA ILE A 14 -1.75 -10.07 -3.26
C ILE A 14 -0.74 -9.02 -2.80
N LEU A 15 -0.15 -8.28 -3.74
CA LEU A 15 0.81 -7.22 -3.46
C LEU A 15 0.20 -6.13 -2.60
N THR A 16 -0.98 -5.61 -2.96
CA THR A 16 -1.68 -4.56 -2.22
C THR A 16 -1.99 -5.02 -0.80
N LYS A 17 -2.52 -6.25 -0.64
CA LYS A 17 -2.82 -6.80 0.69
C LYS A 17 -1.56 -6.90 1.57
N LYS A 18 -0.44 -7.37 1.01
CA LYS A 18 0.82 -7.50 1.77
C LYS A 18 1.42 -6.15 2.12
N PHE A 19 1.47 -5.23 1.15
CA PHE A 19 2.04 -3.91 1.33
C PHE A 19 1.25 -3.08 2.36
N LEU A 20 -0.07 -3.03 2.23
CA LEU A 20 -0.90 -2.30 3.20
C LEU A 20 -0.89 -2.95 4.58
N ARG A 21 -0.83 -4.28 4.67
CA ARG A 21 -0.65 -4.96 5.96
C ARG A 21 0.64 -4.50 6.63
N PHE A 22 1.74 -4.40 5.89
CA PHE A 22 3.00 -3.88 6.41
C PHE A 22 2.88 -2.42 6.89
N LEU A 23 2.22 -1.55 6.12
CA LEU A 23 2.00 -0.16 6.53
C LEU A 23 1.14 -0.04 7.79
N THR A 24 0.06 -0.81 7.90
CA THR A 24 -0.82 -0.81 9.09
C THR A 24 -0.14 -1.34 10.35
N MET A 25 0.91 -2.16 10.23
CA MET A 25 1.75 -2.55 11.39
C MET A 25 2.50 -1.35 11.98
N ARG A 26 2.68 -0.27 11.21
CA ARG A 26 3.33 0.98 11.64
C ARG A 26 2.33 2.09 11.91
N ALA A 27 1.04 1.76 12.06
CA ALA A 27 -0.03 2.73 12.29
C ALA A 27 0.16 3.59 13.56
N GLU A 28 1.03 3.20 14.49
CA GLU A 28 1.37 4.07 15.64
C GLU A 28 2.18 5.30 15.24
N ALA A 29 3.06 5.16 14.25
CA ALA A 29 3.77 6.29 13.65
C ALA A 29 2.86 7.13 12.74
N PHE A 30 1.81 6.50 12.20
CA PHE A 30 0.79 7.14 11.37
C PHE A 30 -0.52 7.25 12.15
N GLN A 31 -0.59 8.18 13.12
CA GLN A 31 -1.68 8.30 14.10
C GLN A 31 -3.11 8.25 13.52
N VAL A 32 -3.29 8.69 12.27
CA VAL A 32 -4.59 8.70 11.58
C VAL A 32 -4.94 7.41 10.83
N LEU A 33 -4.01 6.45 10.73
CA LEU A 33 -4.20 5.18 10.03
C LEU A 33 -4.87 4.15 10.96
N ARG A 34 -5.92 3.48 10.50
CA ARG A 34 -6.51 2.36 11.25
C ARG A 34 -5.64 1.12 11.12
N ARG A 35 -5.37 0.45 12.25
CA ARG A 35 -4.67 -0.84 12.31
C ARG A 35 -5.34 -1.95 11.49
N LYS A 36 -6.67 -1.86 11.33
CA LYS A 36 -7.47 -2.77 10.49
C LYS A 36 -8.41 -1.94 9.63
N PRO A 37 -8.45 -2.16 8.31
CA PRO A 37 -9.40 -1.46 7.45
C PRO A 37 -10.84 -1.90 7.73
N VAL A 38 -11.81 -1.09 7.30
CA VAL A 38 -13.23 -1.49 7.26
C VAL A 38 -13.38 -2.67 6.30
N GLN A 39 -14.30 -3.60 6.60
CA GLN A 39 -14.57 -4.73 5.73
C GLN A 39 -14.91 -4.26 4.30
N GLY A 40 -14.33 -4.92 3.30
CA GLY A 40 -14.50 -4.56 1.89
C GLY A 40 -13.54 -3.47 1.39
N TYR A 41 -12.73 -2.87 2.26
CA TYR A 41 -11.74 -1.85 1.91
C TYR A 41 -10.31 -2.32 2.19
N ASP A 42 -9.34 -1.70 1.54
CA ASP A 42 -7.93 -2.07 1.65
C ASP A 42 -7.22 -1.25 2.73
N VAL A 43 -7.55 0.04 2.85
CA VAL A 43 -7.02 0.95 3.86
C VAL A 43 -8.12 1.81 4.48
N SER A 44 -7.92 2.24 5.73
CA SER A 44 -8.87 3.14 6.37
C SER A 44 -8.15 4.11 7.30
N PHE A 45 -8.63 5.34 7.31
CA PHE A 45 -8.18 6.43 8.17
C PHE A 45 -9.26 6.77 9.19
N LEU A 46 -8.84 6.94 10.45
CA LEU A 46 -9.63 7.45 11.55
C LEU A 46 -9.10 8.82 11.94
N ILE A 47 -9.88 9.85 11.63
CA ILE A 47 -9.57 11.23 11.98
C ILE A 47 -10.55 11.63 13.09
N THR A 48 -10.03 12.00 14.25
CA THR A 48 -10.80 12.42 15.43
C THR A 48 -10.63 13.91 15.63
N SER A 49 -11.40 14.51 16.55
CA SER A 49 -11.24 15.91 16.93
C SER A 49 -9.83 16.21 17.44
N TYR A 50 -9.24 15.28 18.21
CA TYR A 50 -7.87 15.37 18.71
C TYR A 50 -6.85 15.58 17.58
N HIS A 51 -6.96 14.84 16.48
CA HIS A 51 -6.07 15.05 15.32
C HIS A 51 -6.27 16.43 14.68
N CYS A 52 -7.48 16.98 14.70
CA CYS A 52 -7.75 18.32 14.17
C CYS A 52 -7.27 19.45 15.09
N GLU A 53 -7.11 19.18 16.39
CA GLU A 53 -6.56 20.11 17.37
C GLU A 53 -5.03 20.11 17.36
N GLU A 54 -4.40 18.93 17.26
CA GLU A 54 -2.94 18.79 17.27
C GLU A 54 -2.28 18.97 15.90
N MET A 55 -2.99 18.66 14.81
CA MET A 55 -2.45 18.69 13.45
C MET A 55 -3.11 19.79 12.62
N GLN A 56 -2.33 20.43 11.76
CA GLN A 56 -2.89 21.38 10.79
C GLN A 56 -3.74 20.62 9.75
N LYS A 57 -5.03 20.97 9.67
CA LYS A 57 -6.00 20.34 8.77
C LYS A 57 -5.49 20.21 7.33
N GLN A 58 -4.87 21.26 6.79
CA GLN A 58 -4.34 21.23 5.42
C GLN A 58 -3.25 20.18 5.25
N LYS A 59 -2.29 20.10 6.19
CA LYS A 59 -1.23 19.10 6.16
C LYS A 59 -1.77 17.67 6.28
N LEU A 60 -2.86 17.47 7.02
CA LEU A 60 -3.51 16.16 7.11
C LEU A 60 -4.13 15.75 5.77
N ILE A 61 -4.77 16.69 5.07
CA ILE A 61 -5.31 16.47 3.73
C ILE A 61 -4.16 16.14 2.76
N ASP A 62 -3.11 16.96 2.76
CA ASP A 62 -1.95 16.78 1.89
C ASP A 62 -1.28 15.42 2.14
N PHE A 63 -1.17 15.01 3.41
CA PHE A 63 -0.66 13.68 3.78
C PHE A 63 -1.49 12.55 3.19
N ILE A 64 -2.82 12.61 3.27
CA ILE A 64 -3.70 11.56 2.73
C ILE A 64 -3.58 11.50 1.20
N LEU A 65 -3.52 12.65 0.53
CA LEU A 65 -3.34 12.72 -0.92
C LEU A 65 -2.00 12.10 -1.34
N GLN A 66 -0.91 12.53 -0.70
CA GLN A 66 0.43 12.00 -0.97
C GLN A 66 0.49 10.50 -0.71
N PHE A 67 -0.08 10.03 0.40
CA PHE A 67 -0.12 8.61 0.73
C PHE A 67 -0.84 7.78 -0.34
N MET A 68 -1.93 8.29 -0.91
CA MET A 68 -2.63 7.60 -1.99
C MET A 68 -1.79 7.52 -3.27
N GLU A 69 -1.11 8.62 -3.64
CA GLU A 69 -0.22 8.64 -4.80
C GLU A 69 0.99 7.71 -4.63
N ASP A 70 1.59 7.69 -3.44
CA ASP A 70 2.77 6.88 -3.16
C ASP A 70 2.43 5.39 -3.16
N ILE A 71 1.26 4.99 -2.67
CA ILE A 71 0.81 3.59 -2.78
C ILE A 71 0.71 3.18 -4.24
N ASP A 72 0.10 3.99 -5.11
CA ASP A 72 -0.10 3.63 -6.52
C ASP A 72 1.23 3.46 -7.26
N LYS A 73 2.18 4.38 -7.01
CA LYS A 73 3.55 4.31 -7.52
C LYS A 73 4.27 3.05 -7.03
N GLU A 74 4.28 2.82 -5.72
CA GLU A 74 4.96 1.67 -5.11
C GLU A 74 4.38 0.33 -5.61
N MET A 75 3.06 0.25 -5.75
CA MET A 75 2.38 -0.93 -6.29
C MET A 75 2.81 -1.24 -7.72
N THR A 76 2.95 -0.21 -8.55
CA THR A 76 3.44 -0.32 -9.93
C THR A 76 4.89 -0.82 -9.95
N GLU A 77 5.76 -0.25 -9.12
CA GLU A 77 7.17 -0.64 -9.02
C GLU A 77 7.36 -2.07 -8.50
N LEU A 78 6.59 -2.47 -7.48
CA LEU A 78 6.61 -3.83 -6.93
C LEU A 78 6.20 -4.87 -7.99
N LYS A 79 5.17 -4.57 -8.79
CA LYS A 79 4.72 -5.45 -9.88
C LYS A 79 5.81 -5.63 -10.93
N LEU A 80 6.43 -4.54 -11.37
CA LEU A 80 7.52 -4.57 -12.34
C LEU A 80 8.72 -5.37 -11.81
N THR A 81 9.09 -5.15 -10.55
CA THR A 81 10.19 -5.84 -9.88
C THR A 81 9.93 -7.34 -9.76
N MET A 82 8.71 -7.75 -9.39
CA MET A 82 8.34 -9.17 -9.32
C MET A 82 8.43 -9.84 -10.69
N ASN A 83 7.91 -9.21 -11.73
CA ASN A 83 7.97 -9.74 -13.09
C ASN A 83 9.41 -9.90 -13.59
N MET A 84 10.26 -8.90 -13.32
CA MET A 84 11.69 -8.96 -13.65
C MET A 84 12.37 -10.12 -12.94
N ARG A 85 12.18 -10.27 -11.63
CA ARG A 85 12.78 -11.34 -10.83
C ARG A 85 12.29 -12.72 -11.27
N GLY A 86 11.00 -12.86 -11.57
CA GLY A 86 10.44 -14.10 -12.09
C GLY A 86 11.11 -14.54 -13.40
N ARG A 87 11.30 -13.60 -14.34
CA ARG A 87 12.02 -13.87 -15.59
C ARG A 87 13.49 -14.23 -15.38
N LEU A 88 14.17 -13.54 -14.45
CA LEU A 88 15.56 -13.83 -14.12
C LEU A 88 15.71 -15.25 -13.59
N VAL A 89 14.90 -15.62 -12.59
CA VAL A 89 14.94 -16.97 -12.00
C VAL A 89 14.65 -18.05 -13.04
N ALA A 90 13.65 -17.85 -13.90
CA ALA A 90 13.34 -18.79 -14.97
C ALA A 90 14.50 -18.94 -15.96
N THR A 91 15.12 -17.83 -16.37
CA THR A 91 16.27 -17.84 -17.28
C THR A 91 17.47 -18.57 -16.66
N GLU A 92 17.83 -18.25 -15.42
CA GLU A 92 18.96 -18.89 -14.74
C GLU A 92 18.72 -20.38 -14.48
N PHE A 93 17.49 -20.77 -14.15
CA PHE A 93 17.14 -22.18 -13.99
C PHE A 93 17.29 -22.96 -15.30
N LEU A 94 16.79 -22.43 -16.42
CA LEU A 94 16.85 -23.11 -17.72
C LEU A 94 18.27 -23.25 -18.26
N LYS A 95 19.17 -22.30 -17.97
CA LYS A 95 20.60 -22.39 -18.31
C LYS A 95 21.29 -23.61 -17.69
N GLN A 96 20.72 -24.22 -16.64
CA GLN A 96 21.30 -25.42 -16.02
C GLN A 96 21.04 -26.70 -16.84
N PHE A 97 20.15 -26.64 -17.83
CA PHE A 97 19.74 -27.79 -18.65
C PHE A 97 20.20 -27.70 -20.11
N ILE A 98 20.93 -26.64 -20.48
CA ILE A 98 21.54 -26.40 -21.79
C ILE A 98 23.04 -26.43 -21.61
#